data_AF-A0A1G8PWX5-F1
#
_entry.id   AF-A0A1G8PWX5-F1
#
_cell.length_a   1.000
_cell.length_b   1.000
_cell.length_c   1.000
_cell.angle_alpha   90.00
_cell.angle_beta   90.00
_cell.angle_gamma   90.00
#
_symmetry.space_group_name_H-M   'P 1'
#
loop_
_entity.id
_entity.type
_entity.pdbx_description
1 polymer ?
#
loop_
_entity_poly.entity_id
_entity_poly.type
_entity_poly.pdbx_seq_one_letter_code
_entity_poly.pdbx_strand_id
1 'polypeptide(L)' 'MSDTTTVRVSRTTHQELLQLAKERHQTVADTVSQAVRLLHQDGIGKDLATPLTAEETAWLDADAG' A
#
# COMPACT_ATOMS: atom_id res chain seq x y z
N MET A 1 -21.07 7.01 -9.82
CA MET A 1 -21.32 6.18 -8.63
C MET A 1 -20.02 5.45 -8.35
N SER A 2 -19.48 5.53 -7.15
CA SER A 2 -18.27 4.77 -6.79
C SER A 2 -18.64 3.29 -6.68
N ASP A 3 -18.00 2.45 -7.50
CA ASP A 3 -18.21 1.01 -7.45
C ASP A 3 -17.86 0.49 -6.04
N THR A 4 -18.79 -0.23 -5.43
CA THR A 4 -18.63 -0.76 -4.08
C THR A 4 -18.52 -2.28 -4.15
N THR A 5 -17.55 -2.83 -3.42
CA THR A 5 -17.33 -4.28 -3.33
C THR A 5 -17.48 -4.74 -1.88
N THR A 6 -18.19 -5.85 -1.67
CA THR A 6 -18.36 -6.46 -0.34
C THR A 6 -17.27 -7.50 -0.09
N VAL A 7 -16.51 -7.35 0.99
CA VAL A 7 -15.47 -8.29 1.42
C VAL A 7 -15.89 -8.95 2.73
N ARG A 8 -15.69 -10.28 2.82
CA ARG A 8 -15.90 -11.04 4.07
C ARG A 8 -14.59 -11.13 4.84
N VAL A 9 -14.66 -10.84 6.13
CA VAL A 9 -13.53 -10.94 7.07
C VAL A 9 -13.96 -11.69 8.33
N SER A 10 -12.99 -12.10 9.14
CA SER A 10 -13.29 -12.67 10.46
C SER A 10 -13.94 -11.61 11.37
N ARG A 11 -14.69 -12.06 12.39
CA ARG A 11 -15.25 -11.14 13.40
C ARG A 11 -14.16 -10.36 14.13
N THR A 12 -13.04 -11.00 14.43
CA THR A 12 -11.89 -10.38 15.09
C THR A 12 -11.32 -9.25 14.23
N THR A 13 -11.07 -9.52 12.95
CA THR A 13 -10.56 -8.51 12.01
C THR A 13 -11.51 -7.32 11.87
N HIS A 14 -12.82 -7.57 11.83
CA HIS A 14 -13.81 -6.50 11.79
C HIS A 14 -13.77 -5.63 13.06
N GLN A 15 -13.59 -6.22 14.25
CA GLN A 15 -13.47 -5.47 15.50
C GLN A 15 -12.19 -4.62 15.54
N GLU A 16 -11.07 -5.18 15.07
CA GLU A 16 -9.80 -4.45 14.96
C GLU A 16 -9.92 -3.26 14.00
N LEU A 17 -10.55 -3.45 12.84
CA LEU A 17 -10.79 -2.36 11.88
C LEU A 17 -11.70 -1.28 12.46
N LEU A 18 -12.75 -1.65 13.19
CA LEU A 18 -13.64 -0.71 13.87
C LEU A 18 -12.90 0.12 14.92
N GLN A 19 -12.10 -0.54 15.75
CA GLN A 19 -11.33 0.12 16.78
C GLN A 19 -10.31 1.10 16.18
N LEU A 20 -9.60 0.65 15.13
CA LEU A 20 -8.64 1.49 14.42
C LEU A 20 -9.27 2.71 13.77
N ALA A 21 -10.42 2.53 13.12
CA ALA A 21 -11.18 3.61 12.50
C ALA A 21 -11.63 4.64 13.56
N LYS A 22 -12.08 4.17 14.72
CA LYS A 22 -12.48 5.03 15.85
C LYS A 22 -11.30 5.84 16.38
N GLU A 23 -10.15 5.21 16.61
CA GLU A 23 -8.94 5.88 17.08
C GLU A 23 -8.44 6.96 16.11
N ARG A 24 -8.65 6.75 14.80
CA ARG A 24 -8.26 7.70 13.76
C ARG A 24 -9.34 8.70 13.37
N HIS A 25 -10.50 8.67 14.02
CA HIS A 25 -11.66 9.49 13.65
C HIS A 25 -12.06 9.36 12.17
N GLN A 26 -12.00 8.13 11.65
CA GLN A 26 -12.27 7.79 10.26
C GLN A 26 -13.37 6.72 10.17
N THR A 27 -13.90 6.51 8.96
CA THR A 27 -14.76 5.34 8.70
C THR A 27 -13.91 4.08 8.48
N VAL A 28 -14.54 2.90 8.59
CA VAL A 28 -13.89 1.63 8.25
C VAL A 28 -13.46 1.62 6.77
N ALA A 29 -14.27 2.21 5.88
CA ALA A 29 -13.96 2.29 4.46
C ALA A 29 -12.71 3.16 4.19
N ASP A 30 -12.59 4.31 4.85
CA ASP A 30 -11.41 5.18 4.72
C ASP A 30 -10.16 4.49 5.28
N THR A 31 -10.31 3.81 6.43
CA THR A 31 -9.23 3.07 7.08
C THR A 31 -8.70 1.96 6.17
N VAL A 32 -9.58 1.17 5.56
CA VAL A 32 -9.20 0.12 4.60
C VAL A 32 -8.55 0.72 3.37
N SER A 33 -9.09 1.80 2.83
CA SER A 33 -8.54 2.48 1.64
C SER A 33 -7.12 2.99 1.91
N GLN A 34 -6.88 3.59 3.09
CA GLN A 34 -5.56 4.02 3.52
C GLN A 34 -4.61 2.83 3.72
N ALA A 35 -5.07 1.76 4.36
CA ALA A 35 -4.26 0.56 4.58
C ALA A 35 -3.80 -0.07 3.26
N VAL A 36 -4.69 -0.22 2.28
CA VAL A 36 -4.35 -0.73 0.94
C VAL A 36 -3.30 0.15 0.28
N ARG A 37 -3.47 1.48 0.34
CA ARG A 37 -2.49 2.42 -0.22
C ARG A 37 -1.11 2.27 0.44
N LEU A 38 -1.05 2.15 1.76
CA LEU A 38 0.20 1.98 2.48
C LEU A 38 0.89 0.65 2.14
N LEU A 39 0.13 -0.44 2.02
CA LEU A 39 0.68 -1.74 1.61
C LEU A 39 1.28 -1.70 0.19
N HIS A 40 0.62 -0.99 -0.73
CA HIS A 40 1.18 -0.76 -2.07
C HIS A 40 2.46 0.07 -2.03
N GLN A 41 2.47 1.15 -1.23
CA GLN A 41 3.64 2.00 -1.09
C GLN A 41 4.83 1.27 -0.45
N ASP A 42 4.59 0.39 0.52
CA ASP A 42 5.62 -0.46 1.12
C ASP A 42 6.23 -1.43 0.09
N GLY A 43 5.41 -2.03 -0.77
CA GLY A 43 5.88 -2.85 -1.89
C GLY A 43 6.79 -2.07 -2.83
N ILE A 44 6.33 -0.90 -3.31
CA ILE A 44 7.12 -0.02 -4.16
C ILE A 44 8.43 0.40 -3.47
N GLY A 45 8.37 0.72 -2.18
CA GLY A 45 9.55 1.12 -1.41
C GLY A 45 10.62 0.01 -1.36
N LYS A 46 10.20 -1.25 -1.22
CA LYS A 46 11.11 -2.41 -1.26
C LYS A 46 11.73 -2.59 -2.64
N ASP A 47 10.93 -2.46 -3.69
CA ASP A 47 11.41 -2.58 -5.07
C ASP A 47 12.45 -1.49 -5.37
N LEU A 48 12.16 -0.23 -5.01
CA LEU A 48 13.07 0.90 -5.18
C LEU A 48 14.34 0.82 -4.32
N ALA A 49 14.30 0.13 -3.18
CA ALA A 49 15.47 -0.08 -2.33
C ALA A 49 16.39 -1.19 -2.84
N THR A 50 15.96 -1.95 -3.84
CA THR A 50 16.79 -2.99 -4.45
C THR A 50 17.93 -2.33 -5.23
N PRO A 51 19.19 -2.71 -4.99
CA PRO A 51 20.31 -2.19 -5.77
C PRO A 51 20.08 -2.44 -7.27
N LEU A 52 20.35 -1.43 -8.08
CA LEU A 52 20.31 -1.57 -9.53
C LEU A 52 21.26 -2.69 -9.96
N THR A 53 20.82 -3.47 -10.94
CA THR A 53 21.69 -4.43 -11.61
C THR A 53 22.81 -3.71 -12.35
N ALA A 54 23.88 -4.45 -12.66
CA ALA A 54 24.98 -3.90 -13.45
C ALA A 54 24.51 -3.44 -14.85
N GLU A 55 23.51 -4.11 -15.42
CA GLU A 55 22.91 -3.73 -16.71
C GLU A 55 22.13 -2.42 -16.61
N GLU A 56 21.27 -2.27 -15.59
CA GLU A 56 20.51 -1.04 -15.36
C GLU A 56 21.43 0.14 -15.03
N THR A 57 22.51 -0.10 -14.28
CA THR A 57 23.52 0.92 -13.98
C THR A 57 24.25 1.34 -15.25
N ALA A 58 24.70 0.39 -16.06
CA ALA A 58 25.37 0.68 -17.33
C ALA A 58 24.44 1.41 -18.32
N TRP A 59 23.15 1.11 -18.33
CA TRP A 59 22.15 1.82 -19.12
C TRP A 59 21.96 3.28 -18.65
N LEU A 60 21.88 3.53 -17.34
CA LEU A 60 21.81 4.88 -16.78
C LEU A 60 23.06 5.71 -17.07
N ASP A 61 24.24 5.09 -16.95
CA ASP A 61 25.52 5.75 -17.20
C ASP A 61 25.74 6.04 -18.70
N ALA A 62 25.11 5.28 -19.60
CA ALA A 62 25.22 5.47 -21.04
C ALA A 62 24.51 6.74 -21.56
N ASP A 63 23.48 7.24 -20.85
CA ASP A 63 22.75 8.47 -21.19
C ASP A 63 23.38 9.73 -20.56
N ALA A 64 24.41 9.55 -19.72
CA ALA A 64 25.14 10.61 -19.02
C ALA A 64 26.47 10.99 -19.70
N GLY A 65 26.75 10.46 -20.90
CA GLY A 65 27.99 10.65 -21.68
C GLY A 65 27.85 11.55 -22.90
#